data_AF-D0VFC9-F1
#
_entry.id   AF-D0VFC9-F1
#
_cell.length_a   1.000
_cell.length_b   1.000
_cell.length_c   1.000
_cell.angle_alpha   90.00
_cell.angle_beta   90.00
_cell.angle_gamma   90.00
#
_symmetry.space_group_name_H-M   'P 1'
#
loop_
_entity.id
_entity.type
_entity.pdbx_description
1 polymer ?
#
loop_
_entity_poly.entity_id
_entity_poly.type
_entity_poly.pdbx_seq_one_letter_code
_entity_poly.pdbx_strand_id
1 'polypeptide(L)'
;TDNIVIAFSGDSATNEGSFHESMNLAAVWNLPVIFFITNNRYGISTDISYSTKIPHLYQRAAAYGIPGHYVEDGNDVIAVYEKMQEVIE
;
A
#
# COMPACT_ATOMS: atom_id res chain seq x y z
N THR A 1 -1.54 1.70 -23.37
CA THR A 1 -0.35 0.91 -23.02
C THR A 1 -0.77 -0.08 -21.98
N ASP A 2 -0.24 -1.29 -21.98
CA ASP A 2 -0.53 -2.31 -20.95
C ASP A 2 0.44 -2.17 -19.76
N ASN A 3 0.82 -0.93 -19.47
CA ASN A 3 1.82 -0.61 -18.45
C ASN A 3 1.11 -0.34 -17.12
N ILE A 4 1.67 -0.89 -16.05
CA ILE A 4 1.24 -0.65 -14.67
C ILE A 4 2.31 0.19 -13.97
N VAL A 5 1.89 1.13 -13.12
CA VAL A 5 2.80 1.88 -12.26
C VAL A 5 2.78 1.27 -10.86
N ILE A 6 3.96 1.08 -10.26
CA ILE A 6 4.08 0.68 -8.86
C ILE A 6 4.69 1.84 -8.09
N ALA A 7 3.94 2.36 -7.12
CA ALA A 7 4.36 3.45 -6.24
C ALA A 7 4.72 2.87 -4.86
N PHE A 8 6.01 2.90 -4.52
CA PHE A 8 6.51 2.39 -3.24
C PHE A 8 6.37 3.45 -2.14
N SER A 9 6.01 3.02 -0.93
CA SER A 9 5.91 3.89 0.25
C SER A 9 6.24 3.13 1.53
N GLY A 10 6.87 3.79 2.50
CA GLY A 10 7.01 3.26 3.86
C GLY A 10 5.70 3.38 4.65
N ASP A 11 5.58 2.67 5.77
CA ASP A 11 4.42 2.74 6.65
C ASP A 11 4.07 4.16 7.10
N SER A 12 5.07 4.94 7.52
CA SER A 12 4.84 6.30 8.02
C SER A 12 4.48 7.29 6.91
N ALA A 13 4.95 7.05 5.68
CA ALA A 13 4.55 7.85 4.52
C ALA A 13 3.04 7.72 4.22
N THR A 14 2.40 6.63 4.65
CA THR A 14 0.95 6.44 4.48
C THR A 14 0.10 7.37 5.35
N ASN A 15 0.72 8.14 6.25
CA ASN A 15 0.07 9.15 7.08
C ASN A 15 0.20 10.56 6.50
N GLU A 16 0.91 10.73 5.38
CA GLU A 16 0.96 11.99 4.66
C GLU A 16 -0.35 12.25 3.90
N GLY A 17 -0.79 13.51 3.85
CA GLY A 17 -1.99 13.90 3.10
C GLY A 17 -1.89 13.57 1.61
N SER A 18 -0.70 13.76 1.03
CA SER A 18 -0.43 13.48 -0.39
C SER A 18 -0.62 12.00 -0.76
N PHE A 19 -0.40 11.08 0.18
CA PHE A 19 -0.66 9.66 -0.03
C PHE A 19 -2.17 9.41 -0.27
N HIS A 20 -3.01 10.02 0.57
CA HIS A 20 -4.46 9.93 0.47
C HIS A 20 -5.03 10.61 -0.76
N GLU A 21 -4.52 11.80 -1.09
CA GLU A 21 -4.90 12.53 -2.30
C GLU A 21 -4.58 11.71 -3.55
N SER A 22 -3.38 11.11 -3.60
CA SER A 22 -2.92 10.29 -4.73
C SER A 22 -3.77 9.04 -4.91
N MET A 23 -4.05 8.31 -3.82
CA MET A 23 -4.90 7.11 -3.87
C MET A 23 -6.32 7.44 -4.33
N ASN A 24 -6.93 8.49 -3.77
CA ASN A 24 -8.27 8.90 -4.14
C ASN A 24 -8.35 9.28 -5.63
N LEU A 25 -7.38 10.04 -6.12
CA LEU A 25 -7.34 10.46 -7.52
C LEU A 25 -7.15 9.28 -8.47
N ALA A 26 -6.24 8.35 -8.13
CA ALA A 26 -6.02 7.13 -8.90
C ALA A 26 -7.29 6.27 -8.97
N ALA A 27 -8.01 6.14 -7.86
CA ALA A 27 -9.27 5.39 -7.80
C ALA A 27 -10.37 6.04 -8.66
N VAL A 28 -10.60 7.35 -8.52
CA VAL A 28 -11.63 8.08 -9.30
C VAL A 28 -11.36 8.01 -10.80
N TRP A 29 -10.09 8.01 -11.20
CA TRP A 29 -9.69 7.95 -12.61
C TRP A 29 -9.49 6.53 -13.15
N ASN A 30 -9.64 5.51 -12.31
CA ASN A 30 -9.39 4.10 -12.66
C ASN A 30 -7.98 3.89 -13.26
N LEU A 31 -6.96 4.50 -12.64
CA LEU A 31 -5.59 4.37 -13.13
C LEU A 31 -4.98 3.00 -12.79
N PRO A 32 -4.12 2.42 -13.65
CA PRO A 32 -3.41 1.18 -13.37
C PRO A 32 -2.21 1.43 -12.45
N VAL A 33 -2.47 1.69 -11.17
CA VAL A 33 -1.46 1.99 -10.14
C VAL A 33 -1.58 1.05 -8.95
N ILE A 34 -0.46 0.42 -8.58
CA ILE A 34 -0.32 -0.36 -7.35
C ILE A 34 0.41 0.50 -6.32
N PHE A 35 -0.23 0.77 -5.19
CA PHE A 35 0.41 1.41 -4.03
C PHE A 35 1.04 0.33 -3.14
N PHE A 36 2.35 0.14 -3.27
CA PHE A 36 3.10 -0.89 -2.55
C PHE A 36 3.66 -0.32 -1.25
N ILE A 37 3.21 -0.86 -0.11
CA ILE A 37 3.61 -0.37 1.21
C ILE A 37 4.62 -1.33 1.84
N THR A 38 5.83 -0.85 2.11
CA THR A 38 6.80 -1.56 2.94
C THR A 38 6.61 -1.16 4.40
N ASN A 39 5.95 -2.01 5.18
CA ASN A 39 5.72 -1.78 6.59
C ASN A 39 6.82 -2.44 7.43
N ASN A 40 7.86 -1.68 7.76
CA ASN A 40 8.92 -2.12 8.68
C ASN A 40 8.66 -1.71 10.14
N ARG A 41 7.45 -1.18 10.39
CA ARG A 41 6.91 -0.69 11.67
C ARG A 41 7.46 0.64 12.17
N TYR A 42 8.43 1.28 11.53
CA TYR A 42 9.06 2.48 12.07
C TYR A 42 9.29 3.59 11.03
N GLY A 43 8.74 4.77 11.32
CA GLY A 43 9.13 6.03 10.70
C GLY A 43 10.21 6.72 11.53
N ILE A 44 11.47 6.59 11.12
CA ILE A 44 12.65 7.10 11.84
C ILE A 44 12.77 6.48 13.24
N SER A 45 12.04 6.99 14.22
CA SER A 45 12.00 6.53 15.62
C SER A 45 10.60 6.23 16.12
N THR A 46 9.56 6.47 15.30
CA THR A 46 8.16 6.33 15.69
C THR A 46 7.63 4.97 15.27
N ASP A 47 7.30 4.09 16.22
CA ASP A 47 6.56 2.86 15.92
C ASP A 47 5.18 3.20 15.35
N ILE A 48 4.77 2.47 14.32
CA ILE A 48 3.52 2.68 13.58
C ILE A 48 2.29 2.72 14.48
N SER A 49 2.27 2.00 15.61
CA SER A 49 1.13 1.98 16.53
C SER A 49 0.88 3.32 17.24
N TYR A 50 1.87 4.21 17.28
CA TYR A 50 1.70 5.57 17.81
C TYR A 50 1.04 6.54 16.83
N SER A 51 1.11 6.24 15.53
CA SER A 51 0.61 7.12 14.47
C SER A 51 -0.58 6.53 13.70
N THR A 52 -0.80 5.21 13.78
CA THR A 52 -1.83 4.50 13.03
C THR A 52 -2.58 3.52 13.94
N LYS A 53 -3.90 3.71 14.05
CA LYS A 53 -4.74 2.85 14.90
C LYS A 53 -5.15 1.53 14.24
N ILE A 54 -5.17 1.50 12.92
CA ILE A 54 -5.56 0.32 12.13
C ILE A 54 -4.39 -0.68 12.13
N PRO A 55 -4.61 -1.96 12.50
CA PRO A 55 -3.53 -2.94 12.61
C PRO A 55 -2.80 -3.24 11.30
N HIS A 56 -3.53 -3.22 10.18
CA HIS A 56 -2.96 -3.51 8.86
C HIS A 56 -3.31 -2.40 7.86
N LEU A 57 -2.26 -1.79 7.28
CA LEU A 57 -2.41 -0.62 6.39
C LEU A 57 -3.26 -0.90 5.15
N TYR A 58 -3.26 -2.12 4.61
CA TYR A 58 -4.07 -2.48 3.44
C TYR A 58 -5.57 -2.26 3.66
N GLN A 59 -6.06 -2.32 4.90
CA GLN A 59 -7.47 -2.11 5.23
C GLN A 59 -7.92 -0.67 4.91
N ARG A 60 -7.00 0.29 4.88
CA ARG A 60 -7.29 1.69 4.51
C ARG A 60 -7.68 1.84 3.04
N ALA A 61 -7.31 0.89 2.18
CA ALA A 61 -7.67 0.87 0.76
C ALA A 61 -9.19 0.96 0.55
N ALA A 62 -9.98 0.34 1.44
CA ALA A 62 -11.43 0.35 1.38
C ALA A 62 -12.05 1.76 1.44
N ALA A 63 -11.38 2.73 2.09
CA ALA A 63 -11.85 4.11 2.15
C ALA A 63 -11.83 4.82 0.78
N TYR A 64 -11.08 4.29 -0.19
CA TYR A 64 -10.97 4.80 -1.55
C TYR A 64 -11.71 3.92 -2.56
N GLY A 65 -12.40 2.87 -2.10
CA GLY A 65 -13.10 1.93 -2.98
C GLY A 65 -12.18 1.04 -3.83
N ILE A 66 -10.92 0.86 -3.41
CA ILE A 66 -9.96 -0.01 -4.10
C ILE A 66 -9.60 -1.24 -3.25
N PRO A 67 -9.22 -2.38 -3.86
CA PRO A 67 -8.85 -3.57 -3.12
C PRO A 67 -7.56 -3.35 -2.32
N GLY A 68 -7.50 -3.94 -1.13
CA GLY A 68 -6.30 -4.00 -0.31
C GLY A 68 -5.80 -5.43 -0.19
N HIS A 69 -4.52 -5.63 -0.44
CA HIS A 69 -3.86 -6.94 -0.36
C HIS A 69 -2.83 -6.97 0.76
N TYR A 70 -2.61 -8.14 1.34
CA TYR A 70 -1.65 -8.33 2.43
C TYR A 70 -0.77 -9.54 2.15
N VAL A 71 0.52 -9.38 2.41
CA VAL A 71 1.51 -10.46 2.48
C VAL A 71 1.93 -10.55 3.94
N GLU A 72 1.76 -11.72 4.54
CA GLU A 72 2.00 -11.92 5.98
C GLU A 72 3.48 -11.74 6.35
N ASP A 73 4.39 -12.35 5.58
CA ASP A 73 5.82 -12.14 5.70
C ASP A 73 6.38 -11.40 4.47
N GLY A 74 6.68 -10.11 4.65
CA GLY A 74 7.31 -9.30 3.60
C GLY A 74 8.76 -9.68 3.27
N ASN A 75 9.40 -10.55 4.07
CA ASN A 75 10.73 -11.10 3.78
C ASN A 75 10.68 -12.39 2.95
N ASP A 76 9.51 -13.02 2.83
CA ASP A 76 9.30 -14.14 1.90
C ASP A 76 9.13 -13.59 0.48
N VAL A 77 10.23 -13.58 -0.27
CA VAL A 77 10.25 -13.09 -1.66
C VAL A 77 9.31 -13.87 -2.58
N ILE A 78 9.07 -15.16 -2.31
CA ILE A 78 8.18 -15.99 -3.12
C ILE A 78 6.74 -15.56 -2.86
N ALA A 79 6.35 -15.40 -1.59
CA ALA A 79 5.02 -14.92 -1.23
C ALA A 79 4.72 -13.51 -1.79
N VAL A 80 5.71 -12.60 -1.76
CA VAL A 80 5.59 -11.26 -2.36
C VAL A 80 5.43 -11.37 -3.88
N TYR A 81 6.23 -12.20 -4.54
CA TYR A 81 6.17 -12.39 -5.99
C TYR A 81 4.82 -12.95 -6.43
N GLU A 82 4.35 -14.03 -5.79
CA GLU A 82 3.08 -14.68 -6.10
C GLU A 82 1.90 -13.72 -5.90
N LYS A 83 1.90 -12.96 -4.79
CA LYS A 83 0.84 -11.96 -4.56
C LYS A 83 0.86 -10.85 -5.61
N MET A 84 2.03 -10.40 -6.04
CA MET A 84 2.14 -9.38 -7.08
C MET A 84 1.66 -9.89 -8.44
N GLN A 85 1.92 -11.17 -8.78
CA GLN A 85 1.35 -11.78 -9.99
C GLN A 85 -0.18 -11.80 -9.93
N GLU A 86 -0.77 -12.24 -8.82
CA GLU A 86 -2.23 -12.24 -8.62
C GLU A 86 -2.87 -10.85 -8.78
N VAL A 87 -2.18 -9.79 -8.36
CA VAL A 87 -2.71 -8.41 -8.42
C VAL A 87 -2.53 -7.77 -9.81
N ILE A 88 -1.55 -8.22 -10.59
CA ILE A 88 -1.25 -7.68 -11.92
C ILE A 88 -2.17 -8.28 -13.00
N GLU A 89 -2.62 -9.52 -12.82
CA GLU A 89 -3.57 -10.22 -13.71
C GLU A 89 -4.99 -9.66 -13.65
#